data_AF-A0AAW1K7A7-F1
#
_entry.id   AF-A0AAW1K7A7-F1
#
_cell.length_a   1.000
_cell.length_b   1.000
_cell.length_c   1.000
_cell.angle_alpha   90.00
_cell.angle_beta   90.00
_cell.angle_gamma   90.00
#
_symmetry.space_group_name_H-M   'P 1'
#
loop_
_entity.id
_entity.type
_entity.pdbx_description
1 polymer ?
#
loop_
_entity_poly.entity_id
_entity_poly.type
_entity_poly.pdbx_seq_one_letter_code
_entity_poly.pdbx_strand_id
1 'polypeptide(L)'
;MLNDRLLQFVNVDLHDVKEARKRFDKACFAYDQAREKFLSLRKGTKSDVATVVEEELHQARSTFEQARFNLVTTLSNIEAKKRFEFLEAVSGTMDAHLRYFKQGYELLHQMEPYINQVCSPPCHFLFSMLDREMVLPGKLEFEFKCVNIHYQ
;
A
#
# COMPACT_ATOMS: atom_id res chain seq x y z
N MET A 1 8.81 7.36 0.78
CA MET A 1 8.24 6.67 -0.40
C MET A 1 7.04 5.79 -0.07
N LEU A 2 7.18 4.78 0.80
CA LEU A 2 6.04 3.90 1.14
C LEU A 2 4.96 4.62 1.97
N ASN A 3 5.42 5.40 2.95
CA ASN A 3 4.54 6.19 3.81
C ASN A 3 3.78 7.27 3.02
N ASP A 4 4.44 7.96 2.09
CA ASP A 4 3.84 9.03 1.28
C ASP A 4 2.74 8.48 0.35
N ARG A 5 2.93 7.29 -0.22
CA ARG A 5 1.94 6.63 -1.09
C ARG A 5 0.73 6.13 -0.28
N LEU A 6 0.96 5.55 0.89
CA LEU A 6 -0.11 5.17 1.82
C LEU A 6 -0.91 6.40 2.29
N LEU A 7 -0.22 7.50 2.61
CA LEU A 7 -0.87 8.76 2.99
C LEU A 7 -1.71 9.33 1.85
N GLN A 8 -1.23 9.27 0.61
CA GLN A 8 -1.98 9.72 -0.57
C GLN A 8 -3.27 8.90 -0.76
N PHE A 9 -3.18 7.57 -0.70
CA PHE A 9 -4.32 6.67 -0.83
C PHE A 9 -5.37 6.95 0.26
N VAL A 10 -4.93 7.11 1.51
CA VAL A 10 -5.84 7.32 2.64
C VAL A 10 -6.46 8.71 2.63
N ASN A 11 -5.69 9.75 2.32
CA ASN A 11 -6.15 11.13 2.46
C ASN A 11 -6.88 11.65 1.23
N VAL A 12 -6.54 11.17 0.04
CA VAL A 12 -7.10 11.69 -1.22
C VAL A 12 -8.10 10.69 -1.79
N ASP A 13 -7.68 9.49 -2.15
CA ASP A 13 -8.57 8.53 -2.83
C ASP A 13 -9.77 8.15 -1.92
N LEU A 14 -9.54 7.80 -0.65
CA LEU A 14 -10.66 7.51 0.26
C LEU A 14 -11.54 8.73 0.55
N HIS A 15 -10.98 9.94 0.52
CA HIS A 15 -11.77 11.16 0.70
C HIS A 15 -12.70 11.39 -0.49
N ASP A 16 -12.21 11.19 -1.71
CA ASP A 16 -12.99 11.34 -2.94
C ASP A 16 -14.17 10.37 -2.98
N VAL A 17 -13.98 9.11 -2.54
CA VAL A 17 -15.10 8.16 -2.41
C VAL A 17 -16.12 8.61 -1.38
N LYS A 18 -15.67 9.14 -0.23
CA LYS A 18 -16.60 9.66 0.79
C LYS A 18 -17.43 10.82 0.24
N GLU A 19 -16.81 11.75 -0.47
CA GLU A 19 -17.49 12.88 -1.07
C GLU A 19 -18.41 12.46 -2.23
N ALA A 20 -18.01 11.48 -3.05
CA ALA A 20 -18.88 10.91 -4.08
C ALA A 20 -20.11 10.22 -3.46
N ARG A 21 -19.93 9.46 -2.38
CA ARG A 21 -21.02 8.80 -1.64
C ARG A 21 -21.99 9.82 -1.05
N LYS A 22 -21.48 10.88 -0.42
CA LYS A 22 -22.31 11.96 0.13
C LYS A 22 -23.16 12.64 -0.95
N ARG A 23 -22.62 12.87 -2.14
CA ARG A 23 -23.37 13.42 -3.28
C ARG A 23 -24.46 12.45 -3.77
N PHE A 24 -24.14 11.15 -3.85
CA PHE A 24 -25.11 10.12 -4.19
C PHE A 24 -26.26 10.05 -3.18
N ASP A 25 -25.96 10.01 -1.88
CA ASP A 25 -26.97 9.95 -0.81
C ASP A 25 -27.92 11.16 -0.88
N LYS A 26 -27.37 12.36 -1.13
CA LYS A 26 -28.17 13.59 -1.33
C LYS A 26 -29.06 13.51 -2.58
N ALA A 27 -28.53 13.01 -3.69
CA ALA A 27 -29.28 12.88 -4.94
C ALA A 27 -30.38 11.81 -4.83
N CYS A 28 -30.12 10.72 -4.11
CA CYS A 28 -31.10 9.67 -3.80
C CYS A 28 -32.29 10.25 -3.03
N PHE A 29 -32.01 10.98 -1.94
CA PHE A 29 -33.06 11.62 -1.16
C PHE A 29 -33.89 12.63 -1.97
N ALA A 30 -33.24 13.44 -2.81
CA ALA A 30 -33.94 14.40 -3.67
C ALA A 30 -34.84 13.71 -4.71
N TYR A 31 -34.37 12.59 -5.29
CA TYR A 31 -35.14 11.79 -6.22
C TYR A 31 -36.35 11.14 -5.56
N ASP A 32 -36.19 10.56 -4.36
CA ASP A 32 -37.28 9.96 -3.60
C ASP A 32 -38.36 11.00 -3.26
N GLN A 33 -37.95 12.20 -2.85
CA GLN A 33 -38.88 13.31 -2.57
C GLN A 33 -39.63 13.76 -3.83
N ALA A 34 -38.94 13.93 -4.96
CA ALA A 34 -39.58 14.30 -6.22
C ALA A 34 -40.57 13.22 -6.69
N ARG A 35 -40.22 11.95 -6.49
CA ARG A 35 -41.06 10.81 -6.83
C ARG A 35 -42.31 10.75 -5.96
N GLU A 36 -42.21 11.01 -4.66
CA GLU A 36 -43.37 11.09 -3.76
C GLU A 36 -44.32 12.23 -4.17
N LYS A 37 -43.78 13.42 -4.48
CA LYS A 37 -44.57 14.55 -4.98
C LYS A 37 -45.32 14.20 -6.26
N PHE A 38 -44.67 13.56 -7.23
CA PHE A 38 -45.29 13.12 -8.47
C PHE A 38 -46.42 12.12 -8.23
N LEU A 39 -46.19 11.12 -7.36
CA LEU A 39 -47.21 10.12 -7.01
C LEU A 39 -48.40 10.71 -6.24
N SER A 40 -48.24 11.87 -5.60
CA SER A 40 -49.31 12.56 -4.86
C SER A 40 -50.24 13.40 -5.73
N LEU A 41 -49.96 13.52 -7.05
CA LEU A 41 -50.80 14.29 -7.98
C LEU A 41 -52.23 13.71 -8.06
N ARG A 42 -53.23 14.59 -8.02
CA ARG A 42 -54.65 14.23 -8.13
C ARG A 42 -55.15 14.50 -9.54
N LYS A 43 -56.23 13.80 -9.95
CA LYS A 43 -56.87 14.01 -11.27
C LYS A 43 -57.39 15.43 -11.52
N GLY A 44 -57.54 16.25 -10.47
CA GLY A 44 -57.94 17.66 -10.57
C GLY A 44 -56.78 18.66 -10.48
N THR A 45 -55.53 18.19 -10.40
CA THR A 45 -54.36 19.08 -10.41
C THR A 45 -54.31 19.84 -11.73
N LYS A 46 -54.03 21.14 -11.65
CA LYS A 46 -53.89 21.98 -12.85
C LYS A 46 -52.74 21.47 -13.72
N SER A 47 -52.91 21.53 -15.04
CA SER A 47 -51.95 20.95 -15.99
C SER A 47 -50.56 21.58 -15.89
N ASP A 48 -50.48 22.88 -15.63
CA ASP A 48 -49.22 23.63 -15.43
C ASP A 48 -48.45 23.14 -14.20
N VAL A 49 -49.16 22.85 -13.10
CA VAL A 49 -48.55 22.30 -11.88
C VAL A 49 -48.06 20.87 -12.12
N ALA A 50 -48.84 20.05 -12.83
CA ALA A 50 -48.45 18.68 -13.16
C ALA A 50 -47.17 18.63 -14.02
N THR A 51 -47.06 19.49 -15.04
CA THR A 51 -45.87 19.55 -15.90
C THR A 51 -44.61 19.96 -15.14
N VAL A 52 -44.70 20.89 -14.18
CA VAL A 52 -43.55 21.29 -13.36
C VAL A 52 -43.07 20.13 -12.49
N VAL A 53 -43.99 19.38 -11.86
CA VAL A 53 -43.63 18.23 -11.02
C VAL A 53 -43.01 17.09 -11.85
N GLU A 54 -43.47 16.90 -13.09
CA GLU A 54 -42.86 15.96 -14.04
C GLU A 54 -41.43 16.38 -14.41
N GLU A 55 -41.20 17.65 -14.74
CA GLU A 55 -39.87 18.18 -15.05
C GLU A 55 -38.93 18.05 -13.85
N GLU A 56 -39.39 18.40 -12.64
CA GLU A 56 -38.62 18.22 -11.40
C GLU A 56 -38.21 16.76 -11.19
N LEU A 57 -39.13 15.81 -11.42
CA LEU A 57 -38.85 14.38 -11.32
C LEU A 57 -37.80 13.94 -12.36
N HIS A 58 -37.92 14.39 -13.60
CA HIS A 58 -36.96 14.09 -14.65
C HIS A 58 -35.56 14.61 -14.31
N GLN A 59 -35.47 15.85 -13.80
CA GLN A 59 -34.21 16.45 -13.40
C GLN A 59 -33.59 15.75 -12.19
N ALA A 60 -34.39 15.41 -11.18
CA ALA A 60 -33.94 14.67 -10.01
C ALA A 60 -33.42 13.27 -10.38
N ARG A 61 -34.11 12.57 -11.30
CA ARG A 61 -33.68 11.27 -11.83
C ARG A 61 -32.34 11.38 -12.55
N SER A 62 -32.18 12.36 -13.44
CA SER A 62 -30.92 12.59 -14.16
C SER A 62 -29.75 12.83 -13.19
N THR A 63 -29.99 13.65 -12.17
CA THR A 63 -28.98 13.96 -11.13
C THR A 63 -28.61 12.73 -10.30
N PHE A 64 -29.59 11.91 -9.92
CA PHE A 64 -29.37 10.65 -9.22
C PHE A 64 -28.52 9.68 -10.03
N GLU A 65 -28.86 9.48 -11.30
CA GLU A 65 -28.13 8.59 -12.20
C GLU A 65 -26.69 9.06 -12.39
N GLN A 66 -26.48 10.36 -12.60
CA GLN A 66 -25.15 10.94 -12.72
C GLN A 66 -24.30 10.72 -11.45
N ALA A 67 -24.89 10.94 -10.27
CA ALA A 67 -24.20 10.72 -8.99
C ALA A 67 -23.88 9.23 -8.77
N ARG A 68 -24.78 8.34 -9.18
CA ARG A 68 -24.58 6.88 -9.12
C ARG A 68 -23.40 6.45 -9.99
N PHE A 69 -23.38 6.89 -11.25
CA PHE A 69 -22.26 6.59 -12.15
C PHE A 69 -20.94 7.10 -11.58
N ASN A 70 -20.90 8.35 -11.08
CA ASN A 70 -19.70 8.92 -10.49
C ASN A 70 -19.18 8.10 -9.28
N LEU A 71 -20.08 7.68 -8.38
CA LEU A 71 -19.71 6.84 -7.24
C LEU A 71 -19.12 5.50 -7.67
N VAL A 72 -19.77 4.82 -8.63
CA VAL A 72 -19.29 3.54 -9.16
C VAL A 72 -17.91 3.70 -9.81
N THR A 73 -17.74 4.71 -10.66
CA THR A 73 -16.44 4.99 -11.31
C THR A 73 -15.34 5.25 -10.29
N THR A 74 -15.63 6.07 -9.26
CA THR A 74 -14.65 6.38 -8.23
C THR A 74 -14.25 5.11 -7.44
N LEU A 75 -15.22 4.28 -7.08
CA LEU A 75 -14.96 3.00 -6.40
C LEU A 75 -14.13 2.05 -7.26
N SER A 76 -14.48 1.89 -8.54
CA SER A 76 -13.73 1.04 -9.47
C SER A 76 -12.28 1.50 -9.65
N ASN A 77 -12.05 2.82 -9.69
CA ASN A 77 -10.70 3.37 -9.80
C ASN A 77 -9.84 3.03 -8.57
N ILE A 78 -10.39 3.15 -7.35
CA ILE A 78 -9.68 2.78 -6.12
C ILE A 78 -9.38 1.29 -6.07
N GLU A 79 -10.36 0.46 -6.43
CA GLU A 79 -10.19 -0.99 -6.41
C GLU A 79 -9.08 -1.43 -7.37
N ALA A 80 -9.00 -0.81 -8.55
CA ALA A 80 -7.91 -1.02 -9.49
C ALA A 80 -6.55 -0.60 -8.89
N LYS A 81 -6.45 0.59 -8.28
CA LYS A 81 -5.19 1.13 -7.73
C LYS A 81 -4.65 0.34 -6.54
N LYS A 82 -5.52 -0.14 -5.64
CA LYS A 82 -5.15 -0.78 -4.36
C LYS A 82 -4.11 -1.90 -4.52
N ARG A 83 -4.24 -2.70 -5.59
CA ARG A 83 -3.38 -3.86 -5.81
C ARG A 83 -2.00 -3.47 -6.33
N PHE A 84 -1.93 -2.43 -7.17
CA PHE A 84 -0.67 -1.97 -7.77
C PHE A 84 0.17 -1.16 -6.80
N GLU A 85 -0.44 -0.23 -6.06
CA GLU A 85 0.31 0.65 -5.15
C GLU A 85 1.01 -0.11 -4.03
N PHE A 86 0.35 -1.11 -3.44
CA PHE A 86 0.96 -1.96 -2.42
C PHE A 86 2.13 -2.77 -2.98
N LEU A 87 1.96 -3.38 -4.16
CA LEU A 87 2.99 -4.21 -4.76
C LEU A 87 4.21 -3.39 -5.17
N GLU A 88 4.01 -2.18 -5.68
CA GLU A 88 5.08 -1.27 -6.05
C GLU A 88 5.86 -0.76 -4.82
N ALA A 89 5.14 -0.43 -3.75
CA ALA A 89 5.70 -0.07 -2.45
C ALA A 89 6.63 -1.16 -1.87
N VAL A 90 6.16 -2.41 -1.84
CA VAL A 90 6.92 -3.55 -1.33
C VAL A 90 8.11 -3.85 -2.24
N SER A 91 7.90 -3.87 -3.55
CA SER A 91 8.96 -4.11 -4.54
C SER A 91 10.08 -3.06 -4.44
N GLY A 92 9.73 -1.78 -4.33
CA GLY A 92 10.72 -0.70 -4.19
C GLY A 92 11.54 -0.81 -2.89
N THR A 93 10.91 -1.27 -1.80
CA THR A 93 11.64 -1.52 -0.55
C THR A 93 12.59 -2.70 -0.67
N MET A 94 12.14 -3.79 -1.30
CA MET A 94 12.96 -4.98 -1.53
C MET A 94 14.18 -4.66 -2.41
N ASP A 95 13.98 -3.91 -3.49
CA ASP A 95 15.07 -3.46 -4.37
C ASP A 95 16.08 -2.56 -3.62
N ALA A 96 15.60 -1.64 -2.77
CA ALA A 96 16.48 -0.83 -1.94
C ALA A 96 17.31 -1.68 -0.95
N HIS A 97 16.70 -2.69 -0.32
CA HIS A 97 17.41 -3.63 0.57
C HIS A 97 18.45 -4.44 -0.20
N LEU A 98 18.10 -4.96 -1.38
CA LEU A 98 19.03 -5.73 -2.22
C LEU A 98 20.27 -4.89 -2.57
N ARG A 99 20.07 -3.62 -2.95
CA ARG A 99 21.17 -2.69 -3.23
C ARG A 99 22.02 -2.40 -1.99
N TYR A 100 21.38 -2.18 -0.84
CA TYR A 100 22.07 -1.95 0.43
C TYR A 100 22.98 -3.13 0.81
N PHE A 101 22.46 -4.36 0.77
CA PHE A 101 23.24 -5.55 1.10
C PHE A 101 24.35 -5.83 0.08
N LYS A 102 24.10 -5.59 -1.22
CA LYS A 102 25.11 -5.73 -2.26
C LYS A 102 26.28 -4.76 -2.02
N GLN A 103 26.00 -3.49 -1.76
CA GLN A 103 27.02 -2.48 -1.44
C GLN A 103 27.76 -2.83 -0.15
N GLY A 104 27.06 -3.29 0.88
CA GLY A 104 27.66 -3.73 2.13
C GLY A 104 28.61 -4.93 1.93
N TYR A 105 28.22 -5.91 1.11
CA TYR A 105 29.07 -7.04 0.75
C TYR A 105 30.32 -6.60 -0.01
N GLU A 106 30.17 -5.76 -1.04
CA GLU A 106 31.28 -5.24 -1.82
C GLU A 106 32.30 -4.51 -0.94
N LEU A 107 31.83 -3.73 0.04
CA LEU A 107 32.68 -3.06 1.01
C LEU A 107 33.41 -4.06 1.94
N LEU A 108 32.68 -5.03 2.51
CA LEU A 108 33.28 -6.05 3.39
C LEU A 108 34.33 -6.88 2.64
N HIS A 109 34.06 -7.23 1.39
CA HIS A 109 35.00 -7.96 0.55
C HIS A 109 36.28 -7.15 0.27
N GLN A 110 36.19 -5.84 0.10
CA GLN A 110 37.37 -4.97 0.00
C GLN A 110 38.19 -4.92 1.31
N MET A 111 37.57 -5.19 2.46
CA MET A 111 38.24 -5.20 3.76
C MET A 111 38.89 -6.56 4.10
N GLU A 112 38.54 -7.63 3.38
CA GLU A 112 39.09 -8.99 3.53
C GLU A 112 40.64 -9.04 3.65
N PRO A 113 41.44 -8.36 2.82
CA PRO A 113 42.91 -8.39 2.96
C PRO A 113 43.39 -7.81 4.30
N TYR A 114 42.73 -6.78 4.82
CA TYR A 114 43.09 -6.16 6.09
C TYR A 114 42.69 -7.04 7.27
N ILE A 115 41.52 -7.69 7.20
CA ILE A 115 41.08 -8.67 8.20
C ILE A 115 42.08 -9.82 8.28
N ASN A 116 42.51 -10.37 7.14
CA ASN A 116 43.47 -11.47 7.10
C ASN A 116 44.87 -11.09 7.62
N GLN A 117 45.31 -9.85 7.35
CA GLN A 117 46.59 -9.34 7.88
C GLN A 117 46.56 -9.14 9.40
N VAL A 118 45.44 -8.65 9.95
CA VAL A 118 45.29 -8.43 11.40
C VAL A 118 45.04 -9.73 12.15
N CYS A 119 44.35 -10.70 11.54
CA CYS A 119 44.00 -11.98 12.17
C CYS A 119 45.15 -13.01 12.14
N SER A 120 46.11 -12.89 11.22
CA SER A 120 47.23 -13.84 11.10
C SER A 120 48.20 -13.88 12.30
N PRO A 121 48.71 -12.74 12.84
CA PRO A 121 49.62 -12.80 13.99
C PRO A 121 48.98 -13.20 15.34
N PRO A 122 47.77 -12.73 15.73
CA PRO A 122 47.14 -13.13 16.98
C PRO A 122 46.56 -14.55 16.96
N CYS A 123 46.08 -15.07 15.83
CA CYS A 123 45.50 -16.42 15.80
C CYS A 123 46.54 -17.54 15.98
N HIS A 124 47.77 -17.35 15.50
CA HIS A 124 48.83 -18.34 15.75
C HIS A 124 49.23 -18.39 17.25
N PHE A 125 49.08 -17.29 17.99
CA PHE A 125 49.32 -17.25 19.44
C PHE A 125 48.09 -17.66 20.26
N LEU A 126 46.87 -17.29 19.86
CA LEU A 126 45.64 -17.67 20.56
C LEU A 126 45.34 -19.18 20.49
N PHE A 127 45.61 -19.84 19.36
CA PHE A 127 45.38 -21.29 19.23
C PHE A 127 46.25 -22.08 20.21
N SER A 128 47.49 -21.64 20.45
CA SER A 128 48.38 -22.26 21.45
C SER A 128 47.93 -22.05 22.91
N MET A 129 47.17 -21.00 23.19
CA MET A 129 46.62 -20.73 24.54
C MET A 129 45.27 -21.43 24.78
N LEU A 130 44.41 -21.54 23.76
CA LEU A 130 43.07 -22.12 23.90
C LEU A 130 43.04 -23.66 23.90
N ASP A 131 44.03 -24.34 23.31
CA ASP A 131 44.13 -25.81 23.35
C ASP A 131 44.38 -26.38 24.77
N ARG A 132 44.65 -25.54 25.77
CA ARG A 132 44.87 -25.98 27.16
C ARG A 132 43.65 -25.90 28.08
N GLU A 133 42.57 -25.19 27.74
CA GLU A 133 41.61 -24.79 28.79
C GLU A 133 40.09 -24.89 28.51
N MET A 134 39.59 -25.34 27.35
CA MET A 134 38.13 -25.44 27.16
C MET A 134 37.65 -26.75 26.54
N VAL A 135 37.48 -27.78 27.38
CA VAL A 135 36.50 -28.85 27.14
C VAL A 135 35.31 -28.57 28.06
N LEU A 136 34.23 -27.98 27.54
CA LEU A 136 32.90 -28.03 28.15
C LEU A 136 31.80 -28.19 27.08
N PRO A 137 30.78 -29.04 27.33
CA PRO A 137 29.86 -29.49 26.30
C PRO A 137 28.59 -28.63 26.23
N GLY A 138 28.20 -28.27 25.01
CA GLY A 138 26.82 -28.00 24.65
C GLY A 138 26.32 -26.57 24.84
N LYS A 139 26.54 -25.71 23.84
CA LYS A 139 25.51 -24.84 23.20
C LYS A 139 26.17 -23.90 22.17
N LEU A 140 25.63 -23.94 20.96
CA LEU A 140 25.95 -23.10 19.79
C LEU A 140 27.45 -22.99 19.47
N GLU A 141 27.96 -23.96 18.71
CA GLU A 141 29.14 -23.73 17.88
C GLU A 141 28.77 -22.73 16.77
N PHE A 142 29.11 -21.46 16.97
CA PHE A 142 29.49 -20.63 15.83
C PHE A 142 30.84 -21.15 15.35
N GLU A 143 30.82 -22.15 14.47
CA GLU A 143 31.97 -22.52 13.68
C GLU A 143 32.34 -21.29 12.84
N PHE A 144 33.28 -20.47 13.32
CA PHE A 144 34.12 -19.66 12.45
C PHE A 144 35.01 -20.63 11.66
N LYS A 145 34.40 -21.35 10.72
CA LYS A 145 35.15 -21.95 9.62
C LYS A 145 35.76 -20.78 8.87
N CYS A 146 37.07 -20.57 9.04
CA CYS A 146 37.88 -19.91 8.04
C CYS A 146 37.53 -20.61 6.72
N VAL A 147 36.72 -19.93 5.90
CA VAL A 147 36.25 -20.46 4.64
C VAL A 147 37.48 -20.66 3.77
N ASN A 148 37.93 -21.90 3.70
CA ASN A 148 38.97 -22.34 2.79
C ASN A 148 38.31 -22.38 1.40
N ILE A 149 38.21 -21.21 0.76
CA ILE A 149 37.79 -21.10 -0.63
C ILE A 149 38.97 -21.56 -1.50
N HIS A 150 39.14 -22.87 -1.61
CA HIS A 150 39.89 -23.44 -2.72
C HIS A 150 38.95 -23.51 -3.93
N TYR A 151 39.13 -22.57 -4.86
CA TYR A 151 38.52 -22.62 -6.19
C TYR A 151 39.05 -23.84 -6.95
N GLN A 152 38.12 -24.63 -7.48
CA GLN A 152 38.34 -25.46 -8.68
C GLN A 152 37.65 -24.77 -9.86
#